data_AF-A0AAW9IHD1-F1
#
_entry.id   AF-A0AAW9IHD1-F1
#
_cell.length_a   1.000
_cell.length_b   1.000
_cell.length_c   1.000
_cell.angle_alpha   90.00
_cell.angle_beta   90.00
_cell.angle_gamma   90.00
#
_symmetry.space_group_name_H-M   'P 1'
#
loop_
_entity.id
_entity.type
_entity.pdbx_description
1 polymer ?
#
loop_
_entity_poly.entity_id
_entity_poly.type
_entity_poly.pdbx_seq_one_letter_code
_entity_poly.pdbx_strand_id
1 'polypeptide(L)'
;MDKIWNKYPELKQELVCVINLMKKNVKCKDKRIENSILELIESGGKLLRPAFVLIGSKFGNPDKEKSIPTAAVIEMLHMATLVHDDVIDDSKLRRGQETIQSKYGKDYAVYIGDYLFCVCFKILATKSSLQAIKMDSRA
;
A
#
# COMPACT_ATOMS: atom_id res chain seq x y z
N MET A 1 4.34 -8.81 8.74
CA MET A 1 4.59 -7.54 9.47
C MET A 1 5.86 -7.70 10.29
N ASP A 2 6.75 -6.70 10.27
CA ASP A 2 8.05 -6.73 10.97
C ASP A 2 7.91 -6.79 12.51
N LYS A 3 8.88 -7.41 13.19
CA LYS A 3 8.91 -7.58 14.65
C LYS A 3 9.11 -6.25 15.40
N ILE A 4 9.61 -5.20 14.74
CA ILE A 4 9.81 -3.87 15.36
C ILE A 4 8.53 -3.33 16.03
N TRP A 5 7.36 -3.64 15.46
CA TRP A 5 6.07 -3.18 15.96
C TRP A 5 5.59 -3.89 17.23
N ASN A 6 6.24 -4.98 17.66
CA ASN A 6 5.92 -5.63 18.94
C ASN A 6 6.17 -4.71 20.15
N LYS A 7 7.06 -3.72 20.00
CA LYS A 7 7.33 -2.70 21.03
C LYS A 7 6.23 -1.63 21.14
N TYR A 8 5.34 -1.55 20.14
CA TYR A 8 4.31 -0.51 20.02
C TYR A 8 2.93 -1.14 19.73
N PRO A 9 2.29 -1.78 20.74
CA PRO A 9 1.11 -2.63 20.52
C PRO A 9 -0.09 -1.88 19.94
N GLU A 10 -0.34 -0.63 20.36
CA GLU A 10 -1.42 0.18 19.80
C GLU A 10 -1.21 0.49 18.31
N LEU A 11 -0.02 0.97 17.96
CA LEU A 11 0.33 1.27 16.57
C LEU A 11 0.32 -0.01 15.72
N LYS A 12 0.74 -1.13 16.28
CA LYS A 12 0.66 -2.43 15.63
C LYS A 12 -0.79 -2.80 15.28
N GLN A 13 -1.75 -2.56 16.17
CA GLN A 13 -3.17 -2.79 15.88
C GLN A 13 -3.67 -1.86 14.76
N GLU A 14 -3.31 -0.58 14.78
CA GLU A 14 -3.66 0.36 13.72
C GLU A 14 -3.06 -0.06 12.37
N LEU A 15 -1.82 -0.54 12.33
CA LEU A 15 -1.19 -1.10 11.13
C LEU A 15 -1.88 -2.37 10.62
N VAL A 16 -2.39 -3.23 11.52
CA VAL A 16 -3.22 -4.38 11.11
C VAL A 16 -4.50 -3.88 10.43
N CYS A 17 -5.15 -2.85 10.96
CA CYS A 17 -6.32 -2.25 10.34
C CYS A 17 -6.01 -1.68 8.93
N VAL A 18 -4.85 -1.03 8.77
CA VAL A 18 -4.36 -0.56 7.46
C VAL A 18 -4.22 -1.71 6.46
N ILE A 19 -3.52 -2.79 6.83
CA ILE A 19 -3.32 -3.96 5.95
C ILE A 19 -4.66 -4.60 5.58
N ASN A 20 -5.58 -4.75 6.54
CA ASN A 20 -6.90 -5.30 6.30
C ASN A 20 -7.71 -4.43 5.33
N LEU A 21 -7.60 -3.11 5.45
CA LEU A 21 -8.24 -2.19 4.51
C LEU A 21 -7.65 -2.32 3.09
N MET A 22 -6.33 -2.46 2.96
CA MET A 22 -5.68 -2.71 1.67
C MET A 22 -6.21 -4.01 1.04
N LYS A 23 -6.15 -5.13 1.78
CA LYS A 23 -6.65 -6.45 1.34
C LYS A 23 -8.12 -6.42 0.93
N LYS A 24 -8.95 -5.65 1.65
CA LYS A 24 -10.38 -5.50 1.33
C LYS A 24 -10.60 -4.78 -0.02
N ASN A 25 -9.76 -3.80 -0.34
CA ASN A 25 -9.96 -2.94 -1.51
C ASN A 25 -9.35 -3.47 -2.81
N VAL A 26 -8.42 -4.43 -2.74
CA VAL A 26 -7.79 -5.05 -3.92
C VAL A 26 -8.60 -6.20 -4.53
N LYS A 27 -9.72 -6.59 -3.92
CA LYS A 27 -10.61 -7.64 -4.44
C LYS A 27 -11.12 -7.30 -5.84
N CYS A 28 -10.90 -8.19 -6.80
CA CYS A 28 -11.38 -8.05 -8.18
C CYS A 28 -11.85 -9.37 -8.78
N LYS A 29 -12.41 -9.29 -10.00
CA LYS A 29 -12.92 -10.48 -10.71
C LYS A 29 -11.78 -11.41 -11.13
N ASP A 30 -10.65 -10.84 -11.55
CA ASP A 30 -9.48 -11.61 -11.94
C ASP A 30 -8.71 -12.09 -10.69
N LYS A 31 -8.81 -13.39 -10.41
CA LYS A 31 -8.16 -14.00 -9.24
C LYS A 31 -6.65 -14.06 -9.35
N ARG A 32 -6.09 -14.03 -10.56
CA ARG A 32 -4.65 -13.99 -10.74
C ARG A 32 -4.10 -12.64 -10.27
N ILE A 33 -4.74 -11.55 -10.70
CA ILE A 33 -4.39 -10.19 -10.27
C ILE A 33 -4.56 -10.04 -8.75
N GLU A 34 -5.72 -10.46 -8.22
CA GLU A 34 -6.00 -10.41 -6.78
C GLU A 34 -4.92 -11.15 -5.98
N ASN A 35 -4.59 -12.39 -6.37
CA ASN A 35 -3.60 -13.20 -5.67
C ASN A 35 -2.20 -12.60 -5.76
N SER A 36 -1.78 -12.09 -6.92
CA SER A 36 -0.46 -11.44 -7.06
C SER A 36 -0.31 -10.23 -6.12
N ILE A 37 -1.37 -9.44 -5.97
CA ILE A 37 -1.36 -8.28 -5.07
C ILE A 37 -1.40 -8.73 -3.61
N LEU A 38 -2.19 -9.74 -3.27
CA LEU A 38 -2.21 -10.29 -1.92
C LEU A 38 -0.85 -10.86 -1.52
N GLU A 39 -0.18 -11.60 -2.40
CA GLU A 39 1.20 -12.06 -2.22
C GLU A 39 2.15 -10.87 -1.98
N LEU A 40 2.02 -9.78 -2.74
CA LEU A 40 2.83 -8.59 -2.55
C LEU A 40 2.59 -7.94 -1.17
N ILE A 41 1.33 -7.81 -0.73
CA ILE A 41 0.98 -7.29 0.60
C ILE A 41 1.54 -8.20 1.71
N GLU A 42 1.48 -9.52 1.52
CA GLU A 42 1.90 -10.53 2.50
C GLU A 42 3.41 -10.73 2.57
N SER A 43 4.13 -10.54 1.46
CA SER A 43 5.60 -10.47 1.41
C SER A 43 6.14 -9.45 2.42
N GLY A 44 5.32 -8.44 2.69
CA GLY A 44 5.43 -7.58 3.83
C GLY A 44 6.50 -6.52 3.68
N GLY A 45 6.75 -5.86 4.79
CA GLY A 45 7.70 -4.79 4.87
C GLY A 45 7.67 -4.15 6.25
N LYS A 46 8.44 -3.08 6.38
CA LYS A 46 8.52 -2.35 7.62
C LYS A 46 7.27 -1.53 7.89
N LEU A 47 6.46 -1.17 6.88
CA LEU A 47 5.27 -0.31 7.01
C LEU A 47 5.56 1.05 7.69
N LEU A 48 6.77 1.59 7.47
CA LEU A 48 7.20 2.86 8.07
C LEU A 48 6.34 4.03 7.59
N ARG A 49 5.93 4.02 6.31
CA ARG A 49 5.11 5.09 5.72
C ARG A 49 3.72 5.16 6.38
N PRO A 50 2.93 4.06 6.45
CA PRO A 50 1.72 4.00 7.26
C PRO A 50 1.94 4.44 8.71
N ALA A 51 3.00 3.95 9.34
CA ALA A 51 3.28 4.28 10.73
C ALA A 51 3.47 5.78 10.94
N PHE A 52 4.21 6.46 10.06
CA PHE A 52 4.38 7.92 10.14
C PHE A 52 3.08 8.69 9.90
N VAL A 53 2.23 8.23 8.98
CA VAL A 53 0.90 8.83 8.79
C VAL A 53 0.06 8.69 10.06
N LEU A 54 0.03 7.50 10.65
CA LEU A 54 -0.75 7.23 11.86
C LEU A 54 -0.24 8.02 13.06
N ILE A 55 1.08 8.05 13.28
CA ILE A 55 1.69 8.85 14.34
C ILE A 55 1.40 10.34 14.11
N GLY A 56 1.59 10.84 12.88
CA GLY A 56 1.29 12.22 12.50
C GLY A 56 -0.17 12.59 12.78
N SER A 57 -1.10 11.66 12.52
CA SER A 57 -2.54 11.88 12.75
C SER A 57 -2.94 12.02 14.22
N LYS A 58 -2.06 11.66 15.16
CA LYS A 58 -2.29 11.83 16.61
C LYS A 58 -2.06 13.27 17.07
N PHE A 59 -1.39 14.09 16.26
CA PHE A 59 -1.21 15.52 16.54
C PHE A 59 -2.41 16.33 16.02
N GLY A 60 -2.82 17.37 16.76
CA GLY A 60 -3.94 18.22 16.37
C GLY A 60 -5.29 17.61 16.76
N ASN A 61 -6.20 17.43 15.78
CA ASN A 61 -7.52 16.84 15.98
C ASN A 61 -7.58 15.42 15.36
N PRO A 62 -7.39 14.35 16.17
CA PRO A 62 -7.27 13.00 15.66
C PRO A 62 -8.58 12.50 15.05
N ASP A 63 -8.50 12.01 13.82
CA ASP A 63 -9.63 11.40 13.11
C ASP A 63 -9.20 10.05 12.54
N LYS A 64 -9.50 8.98 13.29
CA LYS A 64 -9.17 7.60 12.90
C LYS A 64 -9.91 7.16 11.64
N GLU A 65 -11.09 7.73 11.35
CA GLU A 65 -11.84 7.38 10.15
C GLU A 65 -11.15 7.85 8.88
N LYS A 66 -10.30 8.89 8.98
CA LYS A 66 -9.47 9.39 7.88
C LYS A 66 -8.05 8.84 7.89
N SER A 67 -7.42 8.71 9.06
CA SER A 67 -5.99 8.37 9.14
C SER A 67 -5.67 6.95 8.66
N ILE A 68 -6.54 5.96 8.93
CA ILE A 68 -6.35 4.59 8.46
C ILE A 68 -6.45 4.50 6.92
N PRO A 69 -7.49 5.04 6.26
CA PRO A 69 -7.54 5.14 4.80
C PRO A 69 -6.34 5.86 4.19
N THR A 70 -5.92 7.00 4.74
CA THR A 70 -4.75 7.73 4.22
C THR A 70 -3.47 6.90 4.35
N ALA A 71 -3.25 6.25 5.49
CA ALA A 71 -2.10 5.37 5.69
C ALA A 71 -2.10 4.18 4.70
N ALA A 72 -3.27 3.60 4.41
CA ALA A 72 -3.42 2.55 3.41
C ALA A 72 -3.10 3.04 2.00
N VAL A 73 -3.62 4.21 1.60
CA VAL A 73 -3.33 4.82 0.29
C VAL A 73 -1.84 5.05 0.12
N ILE A 74 -1.16 5.60 1.12
CA ILE A 74 0.27 5.88 1.05
C ILE A 74 1.09 4.58 0.86
N GLU A 75 0.75 3.49 1.54
CA GLU A 75 1.46 2.21 1.31
C GLU A 75 1.11 1.58 -0.04
N MET A 76 -0.15 1.65 -0.47
CA MET A 76 -0.54 1.14 -1.78
C MET A 76 0.16 1.90 -2.92
N LEU A 77 0.29 3.23 -2.77
CA LEU A 77 1.05 4.06 -3.69
C LEU A 77 2.52 3.65 -3.69
N HIS A 78 3.13 3.49 -2.50
CA HIS A 78 4.50 3.01 -2.39
C HIS A 78 4.71 1.64 -3.05
N MET A 79 3.76 0.72 -2.89
CA MET A 79 3.82 -0.59 -3.54
C MET A 79 3.70 -0.48 -5.07
N ALA A 80 2.82 0.40 -5.57
CA ALA A 80 2.68 0.65 -6.99
C ALA A 80 4.00 1.15 -7.60
N THR A 81 4.63 2.16 -6.98
CA THR A 81 5.91 2.68 -7.47
C THR A 81 6.99 1.62 -7.42
N LEU A 82 7.07 0.80 -6.36
CA LEU A 82 8.03 -0.31 -6.30
C LEU A 82 7.87 -1.29 -7.47
N VAL A 83 6.64 -1.67 -7.81
CA VAL A 83 6.39 -2.59 -8.93
C VAL A 83 6.81 -1.96 -10.27
N HIS A 84 6.53 -0.68 -10.48
CA HIS A 84 7.00 0.04 -11.68
C HIS A 84 8.52 0.21 -11.70
N ASP A 85 9.15 0.51 -10.57
CA ASP A 85 10.62 0.59 -10.44
C ASP A 85 11.26 -0.75 -10.81
N ASP A 86 10.70 -1.89 -10.41
CA ASP A 86 11.23 -3.21 -10.82
C ASP A 86 11.24 -3.39 -12.33
N VAL A 87 10.24 -2.85 -13.04
CA VAL A 87 10.13 -2.93 -14.49
C VAL A 87 11.12 -2.00 -15.17
N ILE A 88 11.29 -0.78 -14.65
CA ILE A 88 12.22 0.23 -15.18
C ILE A 88 13.66 -0.24 -14.99
N ASP A 89 13.97 -0.78 -13.81
CA ASP A 89 15.33 -1.19 -13.43
C ASP A 89 15.69 -2.61 -13.89
N ASP A 90 14.78 -3.33 -14.55
CA ASP A 90 14.97 -4.74 -14.91
C ASP A 90 15.30 -5.64 -13.70
N SER A 91 14.80 -5.27 -12.53
CA SER A 91 15.13 -5.93 -11.26
C SER A 91 14.52 -7.32 -11.18
N LYS A 92 15.35 -8.36 -11.10
CA LYS A 92 14.89 -9.77 -10.96
C LYS A 92 14.46 -10.11 -9.53
N LEU A 93 15.09 -9.49 -8.54
CA LEU A 93 14.88 -9.77 -7.13
C LEU A 93 14.64 -8.49 -6.34
N ARG A 94 13.76 -8.57 -5.34
CA ARG A 94 13.59 -7.57 -4.30
C ARG A 94 13.53 -8.21 -2.93
N ARG A 95 14.42 -7.77 -2.03
CA ARG A 95 14.58 -8.34 -0.67
C ARG A 95 14.75 -9.87 -0.69
N GLY A 96 15.46 -10.39 -1.70
CA GLY A 96 15.72 -11.81 -1.88
C GLY A 96 14.58 -12.61 -2.52
N GLN A 97 13.43 -12.00 -2.81
CA GLN A 97 12.29 -12.64 -3.48
C GLN A 97 12.19 -12.21 -4.95
N GLU A 98 11.68 -13.08 -5.81
CA GLU A 98 11.40 -12.72 -7.20
C GLU A 98 10.41 -11.56 -7.30
N THR A 99 10.69 -10.64 -8.22
CA THR A 99 9.81 -9.51 -8.53
C THR A 99 8.64 -9.97 -9.40
N ILE A 100 7.55 -9.19 -9.41
CA ILE A 100 6.39 -9.48 -10.26
C ILE A 100 6.78 -9.53 -11.73
N GLN A 101 7.67 -8.63 -12.16
CA GLN A 101 8.15 -8.59 -13.55
C GLN A 101 8.97 -9.83 -13.90
N SER A 102 9.82 -10.31 -12.98
CA SER A 102 10.61 -11.53 -13.20
C SER A 102 9.73 -12.78 -13.26
N LYS A 103 8.69 -12.85 -12.42
CA LYS A 103 7.81 -14.02 -12.31
C LYS A 103 6.75 -14.09 -13.41
N TYR A 104 6.23 -12.94 -13.87
CA TYR A 104 5.06 -12.89 -14.75
C TYR A 104 5.25 -12.03 -16.01
N GLY A 105 6.40 -11.38 -16.17
CA GLY A 105 6.70 -10.50 -17.29
C GLY A 105 6.41 -9.02 -17.01
N LYS A 106 7.06 -8.15 -17.81
CA LYS A 106 6.97 -6.68 -17.66
C LYS A 106 5.56 -6.14 -17.81
N ASP A 107 4.84 -6.54 -18.86
CA ASP A 107 3.48 -6.03 -19.12
C ASP A 107 2.54 -6.32 -17.96
N TYR A 108 2.60 -7.54 -17.42
CA TYR A 108 1.81 -7.91 -16.25
C TYR A 108 2.17 -7.06 -15.03
N ALA A 109 3.46 -6.83 -14.78
CA ALA A 109 3.90 -5.97 -13.68
C ALA A 109 3.42 -4.52 -13.83
N VAL A 110 3.46 -3.95 -15.03
CA VAL A 110 2.91 -2.61 -15.30
C VAL A 110 1.42 -2.56 -14.93
N TYR A 111 0.62 -3.53 -15.38
CA TYR A 111 -0.81 -3.59 -15.06
C TYR A 111 -1.08 -3.75 -13.55
N ILE A 112 -0.25 -4.50 -12.82
CA ILE A 112 -0.38 -4.62 -11.36
C ILE A 112 -0.12 -3.27 -10.68
N GLY A 113 0.92 -2.54 -11.11
CA GLY A 113 1.21 -1.19 -10.61
C GLY A 113 0.06 -0.22 -10.87
N ASP A 114 -0.47 -0.21 -12.09
CA ASP A 114 -1.59 0.66 -12.49
C ASP A 114 -2.87 0.34 -11.71
N TYR A 115 -3.14 -0.96 -11.49
CA TYR A 115 -4.28 -1.38 -10.69
C TYR A 115 -4.16 -0.91 -9.23
N LEU A 116 -2.97 -1.05 -8.61
CA LEU A 116 -2.72 -0.53 -7.27
C LEU A 116 -2.95 0.99 -7.20
N PHE A 117 -2.52 1.73 -8.23
CA PHE A 117 -2.74 3.17 -8.36
C PHE A 117 -4.25 3.51 -8.46
N CYS A 118 -5.00 2.75 -9.25
CA CYS A 118 -6.46 2.89 -9.32
C CYS A 118 -7.15 2.64 -7.97
N VAL A 119 -6.69 1.63 -7.22
CA VAL A 119 -7.23 1.36 -5.87
C VAL A 119 -6.91 2.49 -4.90
N CYS A 120 -5.73 3.12 -5.00
CA CYS A 120 -5.39 4.32 -4.21
C CYS A 120 -6.44 5.42 -4.42
N PHE A 121 -6.71 5.78 -5.67
CA PHE A 121 -7.71 6.80 -5.98
C PHE A 121 -9.12 6.43 -5.53
N LYS A 122 -9.50 5.15 -5.65
CA LYS A 122 -10.79 4.66 -5.16
C LYS A 122 -10.95 4.87 -3.64
N ILE A 123 -9.92 4.56 -2.86
CA ILE A 123 -9.94 4.76 -1.41
C ILE A 123 -9.97 6.26 -1.09
N LEU A 124 -9.13 7.06 -1.75
CA LEU A 124 -9.10 8.51 -1.59
C LEU A 124 -10.47 9.14 -1.86
N ALA A 125 -11.10 8.81 -2.98
CA ALA A 125 -12.39 9.38 -3.37
C ALA A 125 -13.55 9.03 -2.40
N THR A 126 -13.46 7.89 -1.70
CA THR A 126 -14.55 7.40 -0.86
C THR A 126 -14.36 7.64 0.63
N LYS A 127 -13.12 7.84 1.08
CA LYS A 127 -12.76 7.85 2.51
C LYS A 127 -11.86 9.01 2.92
N SER A 128 -11.33 9.79 1.98
CA SER A 128 -10.50 10.96 2.29
C SER A 128 -11.22 12.27 2.00
N SER A 129 -10.76 13.34 2.64
CA SER A 129 -11.24 14.69 2.34
C SER A 129 -10.67 15.16 1.00
N LEU A 130 -11.39 16.02 0.30
CA LEU A 130 -10.91 16.72 -0.91
C LEU A 130 -9.55 17.41 -0.70
N GLN A 131 -9.27 17.85 0.53
CA GLN A 131 -7.99 18.47 0.88
C GLN A 131 -6.85 17.45 0.92
N ALA A 132 -7.07 16.25 1.45
CA ALA A 132 -6.08 15.17 1.41
C ALA A 132 -5.76 14.75 -0.03
N ILE A 133 -6.79 14.61 -0.88
CA ILE A 133 -6.61 14.31 -2.32
C ILE A 133 -5.75 15.39 -3.01
N LYS A 134 -6.00 16.68 -2.70
CA LYS A 134 -5.20 17.80 -3.24
C LYS A 134 -3.75 17.81 -2.75
N MET A 135 -3.48 17.31 -1.54
CA MET A 135 -2.10 17.19 -1.03
C MET A 135 -1.38 16.03 -1.70
N ASP A 136 -2.01 14.86 -1.76
CA ASP A 136 -1.39 13.64 -2.28
C ASP A 136 -1.15 13.69 -3.80
N SER A 137 -1.94 14.47 -4.54
CA SER A 137 -1.76 14.66 -6.01
C SER A 137 -0.66 15.65 -6.40
N ARG A 138 -0.04 16.34 -5.43
CA ARG A 138 1.05 17.31 -5.67
C ARG A 138 2.44 16.72 -5.40
N ALA A 139 2.50 15.51 -4.84
CA ALA A 139 3.72 14.77 -4.60
C ALA A 139 4.12 13.99 -5.86
#